data_AF-A0A4Y4DZT7-F1
#
_entry.id   AF-A0A4Y4DZT7-F1
#
_cell.length_a   1.000
_cell.length_b   1.000
_cell.length_c   1.000
_cell.angle_alpha   90.00
_cell.angle_beta   90.00
_cell.angle_gamma   90.00
#
_symmetry.space_group_name_H-M   'P 1'
#
loop_
_entity.id
_entity.type
_entity.pdbx_description
1 polymer ?
#
loop_
_entity_poly.entity_id
_entity_poly.type
_entity_poly.pdbx_seq_one_letter_code
_entity_poly.pdbx_strand_id
1 'polypeptide(L)'
;MTADAGGDVGDELDEALTVLRRRARARNAARVDEISRLLGIGPGGAGSASPEAVLAAAALCHAIAGSAGTFGDDETTEEARALERTLRSDDLPSVAPSLRRLRELTGEPGNDASPES
;
A
#
# COMPACT_ATOMS: atom_id res chain seq x y z
N MET A 1 42.15 -22.06 6.11
CA MET A 1 41.15 -21.32 5.33
C MET A 1 39.84 -22.07 5.44
N THR A 2 39.05 -21.79 6.48
CA THR A 2 37.66 -22.25 6.57
C THR A 2 36.82 -21.15 5.94
N ALA A 3 36.26 -21.44 4.78
CA ALA A 3 35.39 -20.52 4.07
C ALA A 3 34.22 -20.11 4.98
N ASP A 4 33.94 -18.82 4.98
CA ASP A 4 32.83 -18.18 5.65
C ASP A 4 31.51 -18.61 5.00
N ALA A 5 31.02 -19.80 5.37
CA ALA A 5 29.73 -20.31 4.93
C ALA A 5 28.55 -19.53 5.55
N GLY A 6 28.82 -18.62 6.50
CA GLY A 6 27.81 -17.77 7.14
C GLY A 6 27.44 -16.55 6.31
N GLY A 7 28.39 -15.98 5.55
CA GLY A 7 28.16 -14.84 4.65
C GLY A 7 27.23 -15.17 3.49
N ASP A 8 27.42 -16.32 2.84
CA ASP A 8 26.66 -16.77 1.66
C ASP A 8 25.15 -16.94 1.96
N VAL A 9 24.82 -17.48 3.14
CA VAL A 9 23.43 -17.67 3.59
C VAL A 9 22.78 -16.33 3.99
N GLY A 10 23.56 -15.40 4.54
CA GLY A 10 23.08 -14.05 4.87
C GLY A 10 22.67 -13.28 3.62
N ASP A 11 23.52 -13.32 2.60
CA ASP A 11 23.28 -12.65 1.32
C ASP A 11 22.05 -13.24 0.58
N GLU A 12 21.89 -14.57 0.57
CA GLU A 12 20.70 -15.22 -0.03
C GLU A 12 19.40 -14.86 0.71
N LEU A 13 19.44 -14.80 2.05
CA LEU A 13 18.29 -14.40 2.85
C LEU A 13 17.91 -12.93 2.58
N ASP A 14 18.90 -12.04 2.50
CA ASP A 14 18.68 -10.63 2.22
C ASP A 14 18.12 -10.40 0.81
N GLU A 15 18.57 -11.16 -0.18
CA GLU A 15 18.00 -11.16 -1.53
C GLU A 15 16.54 -11.66 -1.53
N ALA A 16 16.27 -12.76 -0.83
CA ALA A 16 14.91 -13.30 -0.69
C ALA A 16 13.96 -12.29 -0.01
N LEU A 17 14.41 -11.63 1.06
CA LEU A 17 13.65 -10.59 1.76
C LEU A 17 13.39 -9.39 0.85
N THR A 18 14.36 -9.00 0.02
CA THR A 18 14.22 -7.93 -0.98
C THR A 18 13.12 -8.27 -2.00
N VAL A 19 13.14 -9.50 -2.53
CA VAL A 19 12.11 -9.98 -3.48
C VAL A 19 10.73 -10.00 -2.82
N LEU A 20 10.63 -10.50 -1.58
CA LEU A 20 9.37 -10.56 -0.84
C LEU A 20 8.81 -9.16 -0.55
N ARG A 21 9.68 -8.21 -0.14
CA ARG A 21 9.32 -6.81 0.10
C ARG A 21 8.79 -6.16 -1.18
N ARG A 22 9.45 -6.35 -2.32
CA ARG A 22 8.99 -5.84 -3.62
C ARG A 22 7.61 -6.39 -3.99
N ARG A 23 7.41 -7.71 -3.86
CA ARG A 23 6.12 -8.35 -4.13
C ARG A 23 5.02 -7.90 -3.18
N ALA A 24 5.35 -7.63 -1.91
CA ALA A 24 4.41 -7.09 -0.94
C ALA A 24 3.98 -5.67 -1.31
N ARG A 25 4.94 -4.81 -1.70
CA ARG A 25 4.66 -3.45 -2.17
C ARG A 25 3.76 -3.44 -3.40
N ALA A 26 4.06 -4.25 -4.42
CA ALA A 26 3.22 -4.38 -5.62
C ALA A 26 1.78 -4.84 -5.31
N ARG A 27 1.62 -5.79 -4.38
CA ARG A 27 0.29 -6.20 -3.89
C ARG A 27 -0.43 -5.09 -3.15
N ASN A 28 0.29 -4.31 -2.35
CA ASN A 28 -0.28 -3.15 -1.65
C ASN A 28 -0.75 -2.08 -2.65
N ALA A 29 0.02 -1.80 -3.72
CA ALA A 29 -0.41 -0.88 -4.78
C ALA A 29 -1.73 -1.33 -5.43
N ALA A 30 -1.84 -2.61 -5.78
CA ALA A 30 -3.09 -3.16 -6.34
C ALA A 30 -4.28 -3.06 -5.36
N ARG A 31 -4.04 -3.19 -4.06
CA ARG A 31 -5.09 -2.98 -3.03
C ARG A 31 -5.51 -1.51 -2.94
N VAL A 32 -4.58 -0.56 -3.10
CA VAL A 32 -4.88 0.88 -3.15
C VAL A 32 -5.75 1.23 -4.35
N ASP A 33 -5.48 0.62 -5.50
CA ASP A 33 -6.32 0.78 -6.69
C ASP A 33 -7.73 0.22 -6.48
N GLU A 34 -7.84 -0.93 -5.82
CA GLU A 34 -9.13 -1.52 -5.46
C GLU A 34 -9.91 -0.66 -4.45
N ILE A 35 -9.24 -0.07 -3.46
CA ILE A 35 -9.85 0.90 -2.54
C ILE A 35 -10.43 2.09 -3.33
N SER A 36 -9.65 2.66 -4.26
CA SER A 36 -10.11 3.76 -5.13
C SER A 36 -11.36 3.37 -5.92
N ARG A 37 -11.38 2.16 -6.47
CA ARG A 37 -12.52 1.61 -7.23
C ARG A 37 -13.76 1.43 -6.36
N LEU A 38 -13.62 0.85 -5.17
CA LEU A 38 -14.73 0.62 -4.23
C LEU A 38 -15.37 1.93 -3.76
N LEU A 39 -14.54 2.94 -3.51
CA LEU A 39 -15.00 4.24 -3.01
C LEU A 39 -15.50 5.17 -4.12
N GLY A 40 -15.39 4.77 -5.39
CA GLY A 40 -15.78 5.62 -6.52
C GLY A 40 -14.91 6.87 -6.68
N ILE A 41 -13.70 6.86 -6.14
CA ILE A 41 -12.77 8.00 -6.16
C ILE A 41 -11.92 7.88 -7.44
N GLY A 42 -12.24 8.69 -8.45
CA GLY A 42 -11.58 8.73 -9.76
C GLY A 42 -12.05 9.91 -10.63
N PRO A 43 -11.48 10.13 -11.85
CA PRO A 43 -11.72 11.31 -12.69
C PRO A 43 -13.16 11.51 -13.22
N GLY A 44 -14.10 10.65 -12.82
CA GLY A 44 -15.54 10.81 -13.09
C GLY A 44 -16.42 10.65 -11.83
N GLY A 45 -15.84 10.79 -10.64
CA GLY A 45 -16.45 10.45 -9.36
C GLY A 45 -17.73 11.22 -9.04
N ALA A 46 -18.87 10.55 -9.21
CA ALA A 46 -20.11 10.85 -8.51
C ALA A 46 -20.59 9.53 -7.90
N GLY A 47 -20.17 9.18 -6.69
CA GLY A 47 -20.55 7.90 -6.11
C GLY A 47 -20.51 7.92 -4.60
N SER A 48 -21.68 7.93 -3.96
CA SER A 48 -21.81 7.56 -2.56
C SER A 48 -21.39 6.10 -2.41
N ALA A 49 -20.20 5.85 -1.86
CA ALA A 49 -19.78 4.49 -1.53
C ALA A 49 -20.82 3.84 -0.61
N SER A 50 -21.21 2.59 -0.88
CA SER A 50 -22.10 1.87 0.02
C SER A 50 -21.38 1.54 1.34
N PRO A 51 -22.09 1.34 2.45
CA PRO A 51 -21.49 0.91 3.71
C PRO A 51 -20.61 -0.35 3.55
N GLU A 52 -21.04 -1.30 2.71
CA GLU A 52 -20.27 -2.51 2.40
C GLU A 52 -18.96 -2.20 1.65
N ALA A 53 -18.99 -1.23 0.72
CA ALA A 53 -17.79 -0.78 0.00
C ALA A 53 -16.79 -0.11 0.95
N VAL A 54 -17.28 0.70 1.90
CA VAL A 54 -16.45 1.33 2.95
C VAL A 54 -15.81 0.27 3.85
N LEU A 55 -16.57 -0.74 4.27
CA LEU A 55 -16.05 -1.85 5.07
C LEU A 55 -14.99 -2.68 4.32
N ALA A 56 -15.24 -2.97 3.03
CA ALA A 56 -14.27 -3.66 2.18
C ALA A 56 -12.98 -2.83 2.01
N ALA A 57 -13.09 -1.52 1.78
CA ALA A 57 -11.96 -0.62 1.71
C ALA A 57 -11.15 -0.58 3.02
N ALA A 58 -11.83 -0.54 4.17
CA ALA A 58 -11.18 -0.57 5.48
C ALA A 58 -10.43 -1.89 5.72
N ALA A 59 -10.99 -3.02 5.31
CA ALA A 59 -10.31 -4.32 5.40
C ALA A 59 -9.05 -4.39 4.51
N LEU A 60 -9.07 -3.77 3.33
CA LEU A 60 -7.90 -3.66 2.48
C LEU A 60 -6.81 -2.77 3.11
N CYS A 61 -7.18 -1.66 3.75
CA CYS A 61 -6.26 -0.83 4.51
C CYS A 61 -5.58 -1.63 5.64
N HIS A 62 -6.35 -2.43 6.38
CA HIS A 62 -5.82 -3.31 7.42
C HIS A 62 -4.79 -4.32 6.85
N ALA A 63 -5.09 -4.92 5.70
CA ALA A 63 -4.19 -5.85 5.03
C ALA A 63 -2.91 -5.17 4.53
N ILE A 64 -2.99 -3.93 4.04
CA ILE A 64 -1.82 -3.13 3.65
C ILE A 64 -0.95 -2.87 4.89
N ALA A 65 -1.53 -2.42 6.00
CA ALA A 65 -0.79 -2.14 7.23
C ALA A 65 -0.07 -3.37 7.78
N GLY A 66 -0.74 -4.53 7.82
CA GLY A 66 -0.11 -5.78 8.25
C GLY A 66 1.02 -6.23 7.32
N SER A 67 0.80 -6.11 6.01
CA SER A 67 1.82 -6.44 5.01
C SER A 67 3.02 -5.50 5.08
N ALA A 68 2.81 -4.20 5.24
CA ALA A 68 3.86 -3.19 5.33
C ALA A 68 4.68 -3.34 6.62
N GLY A 69 4.01 -3.54 7.76
CA GLY A 69 4.65 -3.74 9.06
C GLY A 69 5.51 -5.00 9.12
N THR A 70 5.16 -6.05 8.36
CA THR A 70 6.00 -7.27 8.23
C THR A 70 7.40 -6.96 7.67
N PHE A 71 7.55 -5.92 6.86
CA PHE A 71 8.81 -5.51 6.23
C PHE A 71 9.38 -4.20 6.78
N GLY A 72 8.87 -3.71 7.93
CA GLY A 72 9.35 -2.47 8.56
C GLY A 72 9.08 -1.20 7.74
N ASP A 73 8.01 -1.18 6.94
CA ASP A 73 7.56 0.01 6.22
C ASP A 73 6.56 0.78 7.10
N ASP A 74 7.11 1.52 8.07
CA ASP A 74 6.34 2.20 9.11
C ASP A 74 5.44 3.29 8.52
N GLU A 75 5.93 4.04 7.54
CA GLU A 75 5.17 5.11 6.89
C GLU A 75 3.93 4.56 6.17
N THR A 76 4.08 3.50 5.38
CA THR A 76 2.93 2.84 4.73
C THR A 76 1.98 2.23 5.77
N THR A 77 2.52 1.70 6.87
CA THR A 77 1.73 1.12 7.96
C THR A 77 0.86 2.17 8.64
N GLU A 78 1.43 3.33 8.96
CA GLU A 78 0.74 4.43 9.63
C GLU A 78 -0.34 5.05 8.75
N GLU A 79 -0.03 5.31 7.47
CA GLU A 79 -0.98 5.88 6.51
C GLU A 79 -2.15 4.93 6.22
N ALA A 80 -1.89 3.63 6.07
CA ALA A 80 -2.96 2.64 5.90
C ALA A 80 -3.87 2.58 7.13
N ARG A 81 -3.31 2.64 8.35
CA ARG A 81 -4.10 2.68 9.59
C ARG A 81 -4.87 3.99 9.73
N ALA A 82 -4.31 5.12 9.28
CA ALA A 82 -4.99 6.40 9.29
C ALA A 82 -6.22 6.36 8.37
N LEU A 83 -6.05 5.91 7.12
CA LEU A 83 -7.14 5.74 6.18
C LEU A 83 -8.22 4.77 6.68
N GLU A 84 -7.80 3.65 7.29
CA GLU A 84 -8.74 2.71 7.92
C GLU A 84 -9.61 3.39 8.99
N ARG A 85 -9.03 4.23 9.85
CA ARG A 85 -9.77 4.99 10.87
C ARG A 85 -10.73 5.99 10.22
N THR A 86 -10.26 6.74 9.23
CA THR A 86 -11.06 7.74 8.49
C THR A 86 -12.29 7.10 7.84
N LEU A 87 -12.13 5.93 7.22
CA LEU A 87 -13.24 5.18 6.63
C LEU A 87 -14.26 4.73 7.69
N ARG A 88 -13.79 4.30 8.87
CA ARG A 88 -14.67 3.85 9.96
C ARG A 88 -15.34 5.00 10.71
N SER A 89 -14.78 6.20 10.67
CA SER A 89 -15.34 7.40 11.30
C SER A 89 -16.24 8.21 10.37
N ASP A 90 -16.48 7.75 9.14
CA ASP A 90 -17.25 8.45 8.11
C ASP A 90 -16.70 9.86 7.78
N ASP A 91 -15.38 10.06 7.93
CA ASP A 91 -14.70 11.32 7.59
C ASP A 91 -14.33 11.35 6.10
N LEU A 92 -15.36 11.35 5.25
CA LEU A 92 -15.22 11.28 3.79
C LEU A 92 -14.31 12.35 3.16
N PRO A 93 -14.26 13.62 3.65
CA PRO A 93 -13.34 14.63 3.10
C PRO A 93 -11.85 14.25 3.20
N SER A 94 -11.46 13.51 4.25
CA SER A 94 -10.07 13.11 4.47
C SER A 94 -9.66 11.85 3.70
N VAL A 95 -10.62 11.10 3.14
CA VAL A 95 -10.35 9.84 2.43
C VAL A 95 -9.51 10.05 1.18
N ALA A 96 -9.87 11.02 0.33
CA ALA A 96 -9.18 11.28 -0.94
C ALA A 96 -7.70 11.67 -0.77
N PRO A 97 -7.31 12.62 0.11
CA PRO A 97 -5.90 12.94 0.31
C PRO A 97 -5.12 11.78 0.93
N SER A 98 -5.68 11.04 1.89
CA SER A 98 -5.03 9.85 2.47
C SER A 98 -4.83 8.73 1.45
N LEU A 99 -5.80 8.52 0.57
CA LEU A 99 -5.70 7.52 -0.50
C LEU A 99 -4.62 7.87 -1.53
N ARG A 100 -4.50 9.15 -1.89
CA ARG A 100 -3.40 9.65 -2.74
C ARG A 100 -2.05 9.40 -2.08
N ARG A 101 -1.91 9.73 -0.79
CA ARG A 101 -0.68 9.48 -0.05
C ARG A 101 -0.30 8.01 -0.04
N LEU A 102 -1.26 7.13 0.23
CA LEU A 102 -1.03 5.68 0.24
C LEU A 102 -0.64 5.15 -1.15
N ARG A 103 -1.16 5.76 -2.22
CA ARG A 103 -0.74 5.45 -3.60
C ARG A 103 0.72 5.84 -3.85
N GLU A 104 1.16 7.01 -3.41
CA GLU A 104 2.57 7.44 -3.52
C GLU A 104 3.51 6.47 -2.80
N LEU A 105 3.15 6.03 -1.60
CA LEU A 105 3.98 5.14 -0.78
C LEU A 105 4.07 3.72 -1.34
N THR A 106 3.00 3.24 -1.97
CA THR A 106 2.93 1.88 -2.51
C THR A 106 3.33 1.78 -3.98
N GLY A 107 3.31 2.88 -4.73
CA GLY A 107 3.74 2.96 -6.12
C GLY A 107 5.21 2.62 -6.31
N GLU A 108 5.61 2.24 -7.54
CA GLU A 108 7.03 2.09 -7.87
C GLU A 108 7.69 3.48 -7.93
N PRO A 109 8.84 3.69 -7.28
CA PRO A 109 9.62 4.91 -7.47
C PRO A 109 10.12 4.94 -8.92
N GLY A 110 9.52 5.78 -9.75
CA GLY A 110 10.02 6.06 -11.11
C GLY A 110 9.03 5.96 -12.28
N ASN A 111 7.73 5.69 -12.06
CA ASN A 111 6.77 5.70 -13.18
C ASN A 111 6.08 7.06 -13.43
N ASP A 112 6.50 8.11 -12.71
CA ASP A 112 6.05 9.49 -12.90
C ASP A 112 7.06 10.36 -13.68
N ALA A 113 7.96 9.73 -14.46
CA ALA A 113 8.68 10.45 -15.52
C ALA A 113 7.79 10.49 -16.78
N SER A 114 7.21 11.66 -17.02
CA SER A 114 6.29 12.05 -18.10
C SER A 114 6.51 11.38 -19.47
N PRO A 115 5.42 11.19 -20.26
CA PRO A 115 5.54 11.05 -21.71
C PRO A 115 6.00 12.40 -22.29
N GLU A 116 7.27 12.52 -22.67
CA GLU A 116 7.70 13.63 -23.51
C GLU A 116 7.14 13.43 -24.93
N SER A 117 6.52 14.51 -25.41
CA SER A 117 5.89 14.66 -26.73
C SER A 117 6.90 14.80 -27.86
#